data_AF-A0A5R9APM9-F1
#
_entry.id   AF-A0A5R9APM9-F1
#
_cell.length_a   1.000
_cell.length_b   1.000
_cell.length_c   1.000
_cell.angle_alpha   90.00
_cell.angle_beta   90.00
_cell.angle_gamma   90.00
#
_symmetry.space_group_name_H-M   'P 1'
#
loop_
_entity.id
_entity.type
_entity.pdbx_description
1 polymer ?
#
loop_
_entity_poly.entity_id
_entity_poly.type
_entity_poly.pdbx_seq_one_letter_code
_entity_poly.pdbx_strand_id
1 'polypeptide(L)'
;MATQTLQHSTYVYNEINVGKYIATKHYQLVGLDDPKNKLSTLVNISKDRKCAKSMPDYWFKIKQGKKYSEWLTGLFKTAIPLIYKGNLHKRKHLTLFKFSNNARTLTIKYFENYYTKDLTNLLPLFTD
;
A
#
# COMPACT_ATOMS: atom_id res chain seq x y z
N MET A 1 2.42 31.24 -7.63
CA MET A 1 1.52 30.31 -6.91
C MET A 1 2.40 29.21 -6.33
N ALA A 2 2.65 29.21 -5.03
CA ALA A 2 3.50 28.18 -4.41
C ALA A 2 2.70 26.87 -4.35
N THR A 3 3.12 25.86 -5.10
CA THR A 3 2.53 24.51 -5.04
C THR A 3 2.91 23.90 -3.70
N GLN A 4 1.99 23.92 -2.73
CA GLN A 4 2.21 23.32 -1.42
C GLN A 4 2.34 21.80 -1.60
N THR A 5 3.53 21.26 -1.38
CA THR A 5 3.79 19.82 -1.55
C THR A 5 3.04 19.07 -0.45
N LEU A 6 2.14 18.18 -0.86
CA LEU A 6 1.37 17.36 0.06
C LEU A 6 2.33 16.46 0.86
N GLN A 7 2.28 16.55 2.20
CA GLN A 7 3.16 15.74 3.05
C GLN A 7 2.73 14.27 3.05
N HIS A 8 3.71 13.38 2.90
CA HIS A 8 3.49 11.94 2.91
C HIS A 8 4.71 11.19 3.44
N SER A 9 4.47 10.04 4.07
CA SER A 9 5.51 9.08 4.41
C SER A 9 5.70 8.09 3.27
N THR A 10 6.94 7.72 2.97
CA THR A 10 7.25 6.69 1.97
C THR A 10 7.86 5.48 2.65
N TYR A 11 7.25 4.31 2.44
CA TYR A 11 7.71 3.05 2.98
C TYR A 11 8.06 2.10 1.84
N VAL A 12 9.27 1.55 1.83
CA VAL A 12 9.72 0.61 0.80
C VAL A 12 9.82 -0.77 1.44
N TYR A 13 9.29 -1.78 0.77
CA TYR A 13 9.28 -3.16 1.22
C TYR A 13 9.78 -4.12 0.14
N ASN A 14 10.45 -5.19 0.56
CA ASN A 14 10.88 -6.29 -0.30
C ASN A 14 10.11 -7.57 0.02
N GLU A 15 9.76 -8.33 -1.03
CA GLU A 15 9.08 -9.60 -0.90
C GLU A 15 9.97 -10.62 -0.16
N ILE A 16 9.35 -11.32 0.78
CA ILE A 16 9.95 -12.41 1.54
C ILE A 16 9.20 -13.71 1.26
N ASN A 17 9.87 -14.84 1.44
CA ASN A 17 9.32 -16.17 1.12
C ASN A 17 8.84 -16.27 -0.34
N VAL A 18 9.64 -15.73 -1.27
CA VAL A 18 9.33 -15.73 -2.71
C VAL A 18 9.03 -17.16 -3.17
N GLY A 19 7.90 -17.34 -3.87
CA GLY A 19 7.46 -18.64 -4.40
C GLY A 19 6.76 -19.56 -3.40
N LYS A 20 6.80 -19.27 -2.10
CA LYS A 20 6.13 -20.12 -1.08
C LYS A 20 4.61 -20.05 -1.13
N TYR A 21 4.05 -18.92 -1.55
CA TYR A 21 2.61 -18.65 -1.50
C TYR A 21 2.10 -18.21 -2.87
N ILE A 22 1.06 -18.90 -3.37
CA ILE A 22 0.53 -18.70 -4.73
C ILE A 22 -0.29 -17.40 -4.84
N ALA A 23 -1.11 -17.11 -3.83
CA ALA A 23 -2.11 -16.02 -3.89
C ALA A 23 -1.78 -14.82 -2.98
N THR A 24 -0.73 -14.94 -2.17
CA THR A 24 -0.34 -13.95 -1.17
C THR A 24 1.15 -13.67 -1.27
N LYS A 25 1.52 -12.39 -1.29
CA LYS A 25 2.91 -11.96 -1.15
C LYS A 25 3.10 -11.34 0.22
N HIS A 26 4.20 -11.71 0.86
CA HIS A 26 4.61 -11.14 2.14
C HIS A 26 5.77 -10.21 1.87
N TYR A 27 5.80 -9.06 2.54
CA TYR A 27 6.86 -8.10 2.37
C TYR A 27 7.40 -7.63 3.72
N GLN A 28 8.69 -7.32 3.74
CA GLN A 28 9.41 -6.78 4.88
C GLN A 28 9.94 -5.37 4.55
N LEU A 29 9.80 -4.45 5.50
CA LEU A 29 10.26 -3.08 5.37
C LEU A 29 11.77 -3.05 5.12
N VAL A 30 12.18 -2.23 4.16
CA VAL A 30 13.57 -1.96 3.84
C VAL A 30 13.99 -0.71 4.60
N GLY A 31 15.04 -0.84 5.41
CA GLY A 31 15.53 0.22 6.28
C GLY A 31 15.30 -0.07 7.77
N LEU A 32 15.66 0.91 8.61
CA LEU A 32 15.47 0.81 10.05
C LEU A 32 13.99 0.95 10.42
N ASP A 33 13.59 0.25 11.49
CA ASP A 33 12.25 0.36 12.04
C ASP A 33 12.10 1.76 12.66
N ASP A 34 11.43 2.67 11.94
CA ASP A 34 11.13 4.00 12.45
C ASP A 34 10.01 3.87 13.48
N PRO A 35 10.18 4.32 14.74
CA PRO A 35 9.10 4.33 15.72
C PRO A 35 7.87 5.14 15.27
N LYS A 36 8.01 6.00 14.25
CA LYS A 36 6.90 6.73 13.60
C LYS A 36 6.24 5.97 12.46
N ASN A 37 6.68 4.75 12.14
CA ASN A 37 6.06 3.91 11.12
C ASN A 37 4.57 3.73 11.45
N LYS A 38 3.71 4.31 10.62
CA LYS A 38 2.25 4.23 10.75
C LYS A 38 1.69 2.88 10.28
N LEU A 39 2.54 2.07 9.67
CA LEU A 39 2.26 0.71 9.22
C LEU A 39 3.02 -0.28 10.11
N SER A 40 3.32 -1.48 9.59
CA SER A 40 4.10 -2.50 10.28
C SER A 40 5.37 -2.80 9.48
N THR A 41 6.38 -3.38 10.13
CA THR A 41 7.59 -3.89 9.48
C THR A 41 7.29 -5.04 8.53
N LEU A 42 6.22 -5.80 8.79
CA LEU A 42 5.76 -6.90 7.96
C LEU A 42 4.35 -6.61 7.45
N VAL A 43 4.18 -6.72 6.14
CA VAL A 43 2.89 -6.53 5.48
C VAL A 43 2.60 -7.68 4.54
N ASN A 44 1.33 -7.88 4.19
CA ASN A 44 0.96 -8.81 3.15
C ASN A 44 -0.04 -8.20 2.16
N ILE A 45 0.08 -8.67 0.92
CA ILE A 45 -0.84 -8.37 -0.17
C ILE A 45 -1.40 -9.71 -0.65
N SER A 46 -2.71 -9.88 -0.62
CA SER A 46 -3.37 -11.09 -1.13
C SER A 46 -4.33 -10.74 -2.26
N LYS A 47 -4.40 -11.56 -3.31
CA LYS A 47 -5.41 -11.42 -4.36
C LYS A 47 -6.82 -11.51 -3.77
N ASP A 48 -7.73 -10.67 -4.25
CA ASP A 48 -9.14 -10.80 -3.89
C ASP A 48 -9.74 -12.11 -4.45
N ARG A 49 -10.66 -12.69 -3.68
CA ARG A 49 -11.40 -13.91 -4.05
C ARG A 49 -12.83 -13.60 -4.50
N LYS A 50 -13.12 -12.34 -4.83
CA LYS A 50 -14.46 -11.84 -5.20
C LYS A 50 -15.49 -11.98 -4.09
N CYS A 51 -15.05 -11.90 -2.83
CA CYS A 51 -15.93 -12.03 -1.68
C CYS A 51 -16.58 -10.70 -1.27
N ALA A 52 -15.97 -9.56 -1.63
CA ALA A 52 -16.48 -8.24 -1.28
C ALA A 52 -17.25 -7.60 -2.44
N LYS A 53 -18.37 -6.95 -2.12
CA LYS A 53 -19.15 -6.16 -3.08
C LYS A 53 -18.35 -5.02 -3.74
N SER A 54 -17.32 -4.53 -3.06
CA SER A 54 -16.44 -3.48 -3.61
C SER A 54 -15.48 -4.00 -4.68
N MET A 55 -15.26 -5.31 -4.78
CA MET A 55 -14.41 -5.95 -5.79
C MET A 55 -13.00 -5.32 -5.95
N PRO A 56 -12.19 -5.23 -4.88
CA PRO A 56 -10.81 -4.78 -5.03
C PRO A 56 -9.98 -5.83 -5.79
N ASP A 57 -8.84 -5.44 -6.35
CA ASP A 57 -7.92 -6.38 -6.99
C ASP A 57 -7.11 -7.17 -5.94
N TYR A 58 -6.74 -6.49 -4.85
CA TYR A 58 -5.97 -7.07 -3.75
C TYR A 58 -6.45 -6.57 -2.39
N TRP A 59 -6.00 -7.25 -1.35
CA TRP A 59 -6.18 -6.86 0.04
C TRP A 59 -4.85 -6.58 0.70
N PHE A 60 -4.78 -5.51 1.46
CA PHE A 60 -3.64 -5.14 2.28
C PHE A 60 -3.90 -5.48 3.75
N LYS A 61 -2.92 -6.13 4.40
CA LYS A 61 -2.89 -6.34 5.85
C LYS A 61 -1.51 -6.07 6.41
N ILE A 62 -1.46 -5.80 7.71
CA ILE A 62 -0.23 -5.61 8.46
C ILE A 62 -0.06 -6.74 9.48
N LYS A 63 1.17 -7.02 9.89
CA LYS A 63 1.44 -7.93 11.00
C LYS A 63 1.14 -7.22 12.32
N GLN A 64 0.31 -7.84 13.17
CA GLN A 64 -0.03 -7.41 14.52
C GLN A 64 0.34 -8.53 15.51
N GLY A 65 1.46 -8.36 16.20
CA GLY A 65 2.04 -9.41 17.05
C GLY A 65 2.33 -10.69 16.25
N LYS A 66 1.76 -11.82 16.67
CA LYS A 66 2.01 -13.13 16.03
C LYS A 66 1.23 -13.36 14.73
N LYS A 67 0.13 -12.62 14.49
CA LYS A 67 -0.79 -12.84 13.37
C LYS A 67 -0.82 -11.65 12.39
N TYR A 68 -1.35 -11.85 11.20
CA TYR A 68 -1.72 -10.73 10.32
C TYR A 68 -3.09 -10.20 10.73
N SER A 69 -3.31 -8.91 10.57
CA SER A 69 -4.59 -8.25 10.85
C SER A 69 -5.70 -8.76 9.93
N GLU A 70 -6.92 -8.33 10.21
CA GLU A 70 -7.97 -8.31 9.20
C GLU A 70 -7.59 -7.40 8.02
N TRP A 71 -8.38 -7.46 6.94
CA TRP A 71 -8.19 -6.58 5.79
C TRP A 71 -8.28 -5.11 6.21
N LEU A 72 -7.16 -4.40 6.13
CA LEU A 72 -7.15 -2.97 6.46
C LEU A 72 -7.77 -2.15 5.34
N THR A 73 -7.45 -2.50 4.10
CA THR A 73 -8.00 -1.83 2.93
C THR A 73 -7.94 -2.73 1.70
N GLY A 74 -8.90 -2.53 0.80
CA GLY A 74 -8.86 -3.08 -0.55
C GLY A 74 -8.03 -2.18 -1.46
N LEU A 75 -7.27 -2.78 -2.36
CA LEU A 75 -6.46 -2.09 -3.35
C LEU A 75 -7.19 -2.05 -4.68
N PHE A 76 -7.39 -0.84 -5.20
CA PHE A 76 -8.07 -0.58 -6.45
C PHE A 76 -7.07 -0.04 -7.47
N LYS A 77 -7.14 -0.52 -8.71
CA LYS A 77 -6.31 0.02 -9.80
C LYS A 77 -6.48 1.52 -9.96
N THR A 78 -5.38 2.17 -10.30
CA THR A 78 -5.38 3.56 -10.79
C THR A 78 -5.22 3.58 -12.31
N ALA A 79 -5.19 4.77 -12.90
CA ALA A 79 -4.89 4.94 -14.32
C ALA A 79 -3.46 4.52 -14.70
N ILE A 80 -2.54 4.47 -13.73
CA ILE A 80 -1.15 4.05 -13.95
C ILE A 80 -1.00 2.56 -13.60
N PRO A 81 -0.42 1.75 -14.51
CA PRO A 81 -0.13 0.36 -14.24
C PRO A 81 0.72 0.17 -12.98
N LEU A 82 0.47 -0.92 -12.25
CA LEU A 82 1.18 -1.28 -11.02
C LEU A 82 1.02 -0.31 -9.85
N ILE A 83 0.24 0.77 -10.01
CA ILE A 83 -0.12 1.68 -8.92
C ILE A 83 -1.57 1.45 -8.52
N TYR A 84 -1.76 1.24 -7.22
CA TYR A 84 -3.06 0.96 -6.61
C TYR A 84 -3.37 1.94 -5.50
N LYS A 85 -4.66 2.20 -5.33
CA LYS A 85 -5.20 3.06 -4.29
C LYS A 85 -5.80 2.21 -3.18
N GLY A 86 -5.46 2.55 -1.95
CA GLY A 86 -6.15 2.10 -0.74
C GLY A 86 -6.53 3.27 0.14
N ASN A 87 -7.43 3.04 1.07
CA ASN A 87 -7.86 4.02 2.06
C ASN A 87 -7.96 3.38 3.45
N LEU A 88 -7.42 4.05 4.45
CA LEU A 88 -7.42 3.59 5.83
C LEU A 88 -8.36 4.44 6.68
N HIS A 89 -8.86 3.84 7.77
CA HIS A 89 -9.76 4.47 8.75
C HIS A 89 -10.92 5.25 8.11
N LYS A 90 -11.77 4.56 7.33
CA LYS A 90 -12.97 5.14 6.68
C LYS A 90 -12.66 6.39 5.81
N ARG A 91 -11.60 6.32 4.98
CA ARG A 91 -11.15 7.43 4.10
C ARG A 91 -10.56 8.62 4.85
N LYS A 92 -10.04 8.42 6.06
CA LYS A 92 -9.25 9.44 6.76
C LYS A 92 -7.84 9.56 6.20
N HIS A 93 -7.26 8.45 5.75
CA HIS A 93 -5.90 8.43 5.19
C HIS A 93 -5.92 7.80 3.79
N LEU A 94 -5.19 8.40 2.87
CA LEU A 94 -4.94 7.88 1.55
C LEU A 94 -3.62 7.09 1.56
N THR A 95 -3.63 5.96 0.89
CA THR A 95 -2.45 5.13 0.69
C THR A 95 -2.34 4.78 -0.79
N LEU A 96 -1.16 4.96 -1.35
CA LEU A 96 -0.85 4.60 -2.73
C LEU A 96 0.25 3.54 -2.73
N PHE A 97 0.01 2.47 -3.48
CA PHE A 97 0.85 1.28 -3.51
C PHE A 97 1.43 1.13 -4.91
N LYS A 98 2.74 1.18 -5.06
CA LYS A 98 3.45 0.91 -6.32
C LYS A 98 4.17 -0.43 -6.22
N PHE A 99 3.82 -1.36 -7.10
CA PHE A 99 4.58 -2.59 -7.30
C PHE A 99 5.67 -2.34 -8.37
N SER A 100 6.86 -2.85 -8.11
CA SER A 100 8.00 -2.77 -9.05
C SER A 100 8.84 -4.04 -8.95
N ASN A 101 9.81 -4.20 -9.86
CA ASN A 101 10.69 -5.37 -9.91
C ASN A 101 9.90 -6.69 -9.95
N ASN A 102 8.95 -6.82 -10.88
CA ASN A 102 8.04 -7.98 -10.97
C ASN A 102 7.26 -8.25 -9.67
N ALA A 103 6.79 -7.18 -9.03
CA ALA A 103 6.11 -7.18 -7.74
C ALA A 103 6.94 -7.75 -6.57
N ARG A 104 8.28 -7.76 -6.69
CA ARG A 104 9.19 -8.06 -5.57
C ARG A 104 9.40 -6.86 -4.66
N THR A 105 9.22 -5.64 -5.18
CA THR A 105 9.36 -4.41 -4.40
C THR A 105 8.03 -3.70 -4.33
N LEU A 106 7.61 -3.34 -3.11
CA LEU A 106 6.38 -2.62 -2.81
C LEU A 106 6.73 -1.27 -2.19
N THR A 107 6.36 -0.18 -2.84
CA THR A 107 6.46 1.17 -2.28
C THR A 107 5.08 1.64 -1.85
N ILE A 108 4.93 2.07 -0.61
CA ILE A 108 3.68 2.61 -0.06
C ILE A 108 3.91 4.07 0.29
N LYS A 109 3.17 4.97 -0.37
CA LYS A 109 3.06 6.38 0.06
C LYS A 109 1.82 6.52 0.93
N TYR A 110 2.01 7.02 2.14
CA TYR A 110 0.96 7.21 3.14
C TYR A 110 0.73 8.70 3.36
N PHE A 111 -0.50 9.16 3.12
CA PHE A 111 -0.91 10.54 3.29
C PHE A 111 -1.81 10.63 4.53
N GLU A 112 -1.27 11.19 5.60
CA GLU A 112 -1.97 11.27 6.88
C GLU A 112 -3.06 12.35 6.86
N ASN A 113 -4.26 12.05 7.38
CA ASN A 113 -5.40 12.96 7.44
C ASN A 113 -5.80 13.59 6.10
N TYR A 114 -5.47 12.92 5.00
CA TYR A 114 -5.74 13.39 3.66
C TYR A 114 -6.38 12.28 2.83
N TYR A 115 -7.46 12.62 2.12
CA TYR A 115 -8.10 11.73 1.18
C TYR A 115 -8.65 12.52 0.00
N THR A 116 -8.39 12.01 -1.20
CA THR A 116 -8.95 12.53 -2.44
C THR A 116 -9.47 11.37 -3.28
N LYS A 117 -10.52 11.63 -4.07
CA LYS A 117 -10.95 10.72 -5.13
C LYS A 117 -10.04 10.85 -6.34
N ASP A 118 -9.70 12.08 -6.71
CA ASP A 118 -8.85 12.43 -7.84
C ASP A 118 -7.37 12.27 -7.47
N LEU A 119 -6.68 11.39 -8.20
CA LEU A 119 -5.26 11.10 -8.00
C LEU A 119 -4.35 11.80 -9.01
N THR A 120 -4.89 12.62 -9.91
CA THR A 120 -4.13 13.23 -11.03
C THR A 120 -2.87 13.95 -10.55
N ASN A 121 -2.96 14.66 -9.43
CA ASN A 121 -1.83 15.40 -8.85
C ASN A 121 -0.88 14.56 -7.98
N LEU A 122 -1.24 13.31 -7.66
CA LEU A 122 -0.47 12.43 -6.77
C LEU A 122 0.25 11.32 -7.52
N LEU A 123 -0.27 10.94 -8.68
CA LEU A 123 0.33 9.93 -9.54
C LEU A 123 1.75 10.30 -10.01
N PRO A 124 2.07 11.58 -10.32
CA PRO A 124 3.43 11.99 -10.65
C PRO A 124 4.45 11.72 -9.55
N LEU A 125 4.04 11.58 -8.27
CA LEU A 125 4.95 11.26 -7.16
C LEU A 125 5.63 9.89 -7.30
N PHE A 126 5.20 9.06 -8.24
CA PHE A 126 5.74 7.73 -8.51
C PHE A 126 6.53 7.64 -9.81
N THR A 127 6.55 8.70 -10.60
CA THR A 127 7.40 8.88 -11.78
C THR A 127 8.48 9.87 -11.38
N ASP A 128 9.63 9.34 -10.96
CA ASP A 128 10.90 10.08 -11.07
C ASP A 128 11.33 10.08 -12.55
#